data_AF-A0A932CA73-F1
#
_entry.id   AF-A0A932CA73-F1
#
_cell.length_a   1.000
_cell.length_b   1.000
_cell.length_c   1.000
_cell.angle_alpha   90.00
_cell.angle_beta   90.00
_cell.angle_gamma   90.00
#
_symmetry.space_group_name_H-M   'P 1'
#
loop_
_entity.id
_entity.type
_entity.pdbx_description
1 polymer ?
#
loop_
_entity_poly.entity_id
_entity_poly.type
_entity_poly.pdbx_seq_one_letter_code
_entity_poly.pdbx_strand_id
1 'polypeptide(L)'
;MTYQWWHRKDVVSGFRLRVKLQRTVAAALVCLTLAGQIAAAQSLGDIAQREAERRKQTTSGRVYTNADLAPVDASAPSPPAPVSIDAAPLPGPETPAALAAKPSDNPGAEPVIVKPREKRDEQYWRTLARDLRSRVAKVNAERATQEARIAEIDAGPQTPTAVREREVISVTLTRLRRDAGSHAQELTRFMTRAQLAKVPEEWIR
;
A
#
# COMPACT_ATOMS: atom_id res chain seq x y z
N MET A 1 -65.08 -48.60 -3.72
CA MET A 1 -63.69 -48.11 -3.51
C MET A 1 -63.75 -46.59 -3.51
N THR A 2 -63.85 -45.99 -2.33
CA THR A 2 -64.05 -44.55 -2.12
C THR A 2 -62.77 -43.88 -1.65
N TYR A 3 -62.48 -42.72 -2.25
CA TYR A 3 -61.26 -41.94 -2.08
C TYR A 3 -61.23 -41.20 -0.74
N GLN A 4 -60.11 -41.34 -0.02
CA GLN A 4 -59.73 -40.52 1.13
C GLN A 4 -58.95 -39.30 0.59
N TRP A 5 -59.46 -38.09 0.81
CA TRP A 5 -58.81 -36.85 0.36
C TRP A 5 -59.05 -35.74 1.37
N TRP A 6 -58.29 -35.66 2.46
CA TRP A 6 -58.21 -34.43 3.26
C TRP A 6 -56.87 -34.29 4.00
N HIS A 7 -56.46 -33.02 4.15
CA HIS A 7 -55.36 -32.44 4.95
C HIS A 7 -53.99 -32.22 4.28
N ARG A 8 -53.88 -31.13 3.51
CA ARG A 8 -52.69 -30.27 3.48
C ARG A 8 -53.09 -28.80 3.31
N LYS A 9 -53.38 -28.08 4.39
CA LYS A 9 -53.49 -26.60 4.34
C LYS A 9 -52.79 -25.81 5.45
N ASP A 10 -52.04 -26.43 6.36
CA ASP A 10 -51.56 -25.68 7.55
C ASP A 10 -50.04 -25.39 7.63
N VAL A 11 -49.25 -25.62 6.59
CA VAL A 11 -47.77 -25.46 6.69
C VAL A 11 -47.26 -24.08 6.23
N VAL A 12 -48.06 -23.27 5.51
CA VAL A 12 -47.52 -22.08 4.81
C VAL A 12 -47.50 -20.80 5.67
N SER A 13 -48.22 -20.77 6.79
CA SER A 13 -48.42 -19.54 7.58
C SER A 13 -47.26 -19.16 8.51
N GLY A 14 -46.40 -20.12 8.90
CA GLY A 14 -45.27 -19.87 9.82
C GLY A 14 -44.04 -19.21 9.18
N PHE A 15 -43.87 -19.31 7.86
CA PHE A 15 -42.64 -18.89 7.19
C PHE A 15 -42.61 -17.37 6.91
N ARG A 16 -43.77 -16.73 6.74
CA ARG A 16 -43.84 -15.29 6.37
C ARG A 16 -43.61 -14.33 7.55
N LEU A 17 -43.74 -14.79 8.80
CA LEU A 17 -43.51 -13.96 9.98
C LEU A 17 -42.02 -13.86 10.36
N ARG A 18 -41.24 -14.94 10.15
CA ARG A 18 -39.81 -14.98 10.49
C ARG A 18 -38.93 -14.10 9.58
N VAL A 19 -39.30 -13.95 8.31
CA VAL A 19 -38.53 -13.16 7.32
C VAL A 19 -38.65 -11.64 7.55
N LYS A 20 -39.79 -11.16 8.10
CA LYS A 20 -39.98 -9.73 8.39
C LYS A 20 -39.18 -9.28 9.62
N LEU A 21 -39.02 -10.15 10.62
CA LEU A 21 -38.25 -9.86 11.83
C LEU A 21 -36.73 -9.89 11.59
N GLN A 22 -36.24 -10.73 10.67
CA GLN A 22 -34.80 -10.75 10.34
C GLN A 22 -34.34 -9.52 9.54
N ARG A 23 -35.20 -8.92 8.72
CA ARG A 23 -34.86 -7.75 7.90
C ARG A 23 -34.70 -6.47 8.73
N THR A 24 -35.49 -6.31 9.79
CA THR A 24 -35.39 -5.13 10.68
C THR A 24 -34.14 -5.19 11.57
N VAL A 25 -33.77 -6.38 12.06
CA VAL A 25 -32.53 -6.57 12.85
C VAL A 25 -31.29 -6.32 11.98
N ALA A 26 -31.26 -6.81 10.74
CA ALA A 26 -30.14 -6.59 9.83
C ALA A 26 -29.96 -5.10 9.48
N ALA A 27 -31.06 -4.37 9.23
CA ALA A 27 -31.00 -2.92 8.95
C ALA A 27 -30.52 -2.10 10.16
N ALA A 28 -30.97 -2.45 11.37
CA ALA A 28 -30.53 -1.80 12.61
C ALA A 28 -29.02 -2.04 12.87
N LEU A 29 -28.52 -3.24 12.58
CA LEU A 29 -27.10 -3.58 12.75
C LEU A 29 -26.21 -2.78 11.77
N VAL A 30 -26.64 -2.62 10.51
CA VAL A 30 -25.92 -1.82 9.51
C VAL A 30 -25.86 -0.35 9.92
N CYS A 31 -26.97 0.23 10.39
CA CYS A 31 -26.98 1.62 10.88
C CYS A 31 -26.07 1.82 12.10
N LEU A 32 -25.96 0.85 13.01
CA LEU A 32 -25.05 0.92 14.15
C LEU A 32 -23.57 0.90 13.72
N THR A 33 -23.23 0.13 12.68
CA THR A 33 -21.85 0.05 12.18
C THR A 33 -21.40 1.32 11.42
N LEU A 34 -22.32 2.03 10.76
CA LEU A 34 -21.99 3.29 10.07
C LEU A 34 -21.74 4.45 11.04
N ALA A 35 -22.43 4.50 12.18
CA ALA A 35 -22.23 5.55 13.18
C ALA A 35 -20.86 5.47 13.88
N GLY A 36 -20.25 4.27 13.96
CA GLY A 36 -18.95 4.07 14.60
C GLY A 36 -17.74 4.60 13.82
N GLN A 37 -17.88 4.91 12.53
CA GLN A 37 -16.75 5.38 11.70
C GLN A 37 -16.52 6.90 11.75
N ILE A 38 -17.45 7.67 12.31
CA ILE A 38 -17.36 9.14 12.36
C ILE A 38 -16.46 9.60 13.53
N ALA A 39 -16.19 8.74 14.52
CA ALA A 39 -15.34 9.07 15.67
C ALA A 39 -13.82 8.99 15.38
N ALA A 40 -13.39 8.39 14.27
CA ALA A 40 -11.96 8.32 13.89
C ALA A 40 -11.46 9.56 13.13
N ALA A 41 -12.33 10.51 12.81
CA ALA A 41 -11.99 11.77 12.17
C ALA A 41 -11.75 12.92 13.17
N GLN A 42 -11.83 12.66 14.48
CA GLN A 42 -11.46 13.63 15.51
C GLN A 42 -9.93 13.77 15.56
N SER A 43 -9.44 14.53 14.58
CA SER A 43 -8.27 15.39 14.63
C SER A 43 -6.90 14.79 14.32
N LEU A 44 -6.74 14.34 13.08
CA LEU A 44 -5.43 14.37 12.41
C LEU A 44 -4.87 15.81 12.32
N GLY A 45 -5.74 16.82 12.31
CA GLY A 45 -5.37 18.24 12.32
C GLY A 45 -4.63 18.65 13.60
N ASP A 46 -5.15 18.26 14.77
CA ASP A 46 -4.50 18.57 16.06
C ASP A 46 -3.16 17.85 16.20
N ILE A 47 -3.02 16.64 15.64
CA ILE A 47 -1.73 15.93 15.63
C ILE A 47 -0.73 16.65 14.71
N ALA A 48 -1.16 17.10 13.53
CA ALA A 48 -0.30 17.87 12.63
C ALA A 48 0.13 19.21 13.25
N GLN A 49 -0.76 19.88 13.97
CA GLN A 49 -0.47 21.15 14.64
C GLN A 49 0.45 20.94 15.85
N ARG A 50 0.25 19.89 16.66
CA ARG A 50 1.15 19.52 17.77
C ARG A 50 2.54 19.13 17.27
N GLU A 51 2.65 18.43 16.14
CA GLU A 51 3.95 18.07 15.56
C GLU A 51 4.64 19.30 14.92
N ALA A 52 3.88 20.24 14.35
CA ALA A 52 4.41 21.53 13.90
C ALA A 52 4.90 22.40 15.07
N GLU A 53 4.18 22.42 16.20
CA GLU A 53 4.57 23.12 17.43
C GLU A 53 5.86 22.51 18.02
N ARG A 54 5.96 21.19 18.04
CA ARG A 54 7.16 20.47 18.49
C ARG A 54 8.39 20.81 17.65
N ARG A 55 8.25 20.91 16.32
CA ARG A 55 9.36 21.34 15.43
C ARG A 55 9.83 22.77 15.68
N LYS A 56 8.96 23.64 16.21
CA LYS A 56 9.34 25.01 16.60
C LYS A 56 10.05 25.07 17.96
N GLN A 57 9.77 24.12 18.85
CA GLN A 57 10.33 24.07 20.20
C GLN A 57 11.59 23.22 20.34
N THR A 58 11.96 22.44 19.32
CA THR A 58 13.27 21.76 19.31
C THR A 58 14.37 22.76 19.03
N THR A 59 14.97 23.30 20.09
CA THR A 59 16.27 23.96 20.04
C THR A 59 17.24 23.01 19.36
N SER A 60 17.88 23.45 18.27
CA SER A 60 18.94 22.71 17.59
C SER A 60 19.98 22.26 18.61
N GLY A 61 20.07 20.95 18.86
CA GLY A 61 21.16 20.36 19.63
C GLY A 61 22.48 20.58 18.89
N ARG A 62 23.62 20.50 19.62
CA ARG A 62 24.96 20.64 19.03
C ARG A 62 25.08 19.80 17.77
N VAL A 63 25.34 20.46 16.64
CA VAL A 63 25.69 19.81 15.38
C VAL A 63 27.13 19.37 15.52
N TYR A 64 27.33 18.10 15.88
CA TYR A 64 28.65 17.49 15.80
C TYR A 64 28.97 17.30 14.33
N THR A 65 29.89 18.13 13.83
CA THR A 65 30.46 18.03 12.50
C THR A 65 31.69 17.14 12.55
N ASN A 66 32.17 16.68 11.40
CA ASN A 66 33.42 15.90 11.32
C ASN A 66 34.65 16.67 11.86
N ALA A 67 34.55 17.99 12.07
CA ALA A 67 35.59 18.80 12.71
C ALA A 67 35.62 18.66 14.24
N ASP A 68 34.55 18.16 14.86
CA ASP A 68 34.46 17.94 16.31
C ASP A 68 35.02 16.57 16.73
N LEU A 69 35.51 15.78 15.77
CA LEU A 69 36.21 14.52 16.03
C LEU A 69 37.63 14.85 16.49
N ALA A 70 37.99 14.44 17.71
CA ALA A 70 39.38 14.42 18.12
C ALA A 70 40.19 13.59 17.12
N PRO A 71 41.38 14.04 16.69
CA PRO A 71 42.21 13.28 15.77
C PRO A 71 42.54 11.93 16.41
N VAL A 72 42.02 10.86 15.80
CA VAL A 72 42.39 9.49 16.10
C VAL A 72 43.76 9.26 15.47
N ASP A 73 44.74 8.82 16.27
CA ASP A 73 46.06 8.42 15.78
C ASP A 73 45.90 7.44 14.61
N ALA A 74 46.50 7.81 13.49
CA ALA A 74 46.34 7.16 12.20
C ALA A 74 46.97 5.77 12.20
N SER A 75 46.17 4.75 12.52
CA SER A 75 46.49 3.37 12.15
C SER A 75 45.21 2.59 11.85
N ALA A 76 44.45 3.04 10.85
CA ALA A 76 43.41 2.24 10.20
C ALA A 76 43.22 2.69 8.73
N PRO A 77 42.96 1.76 7.80
CA PRO A 77 43.06 2.00 6.36
C PRO A 77 41.98 2.94 5.82
N SER A 78 42.39 3.79 4.88
CA SER A 78 41.59 4.85 4.24
C SER A 78 40.30 4.32 3.58
N PRO A 79 39.12 4.92 3.85
CA PRO A 79 37.91 4.63 3.09
C PRO A 79 37.94 5.31 1.71
N PRO A 80 37.24 4.75 0.69
CA PRO A 80 37.24 5.29 -0.67
C PRO A 80 36.50 6.63 -0.77
N ALA A 81 37.00 7.49 -1.66
CA ALA A 81 36.51 8.87 -1.86
C ALA A 81 35.05 8.93 -2.36
N PRO A 82 34.26 9.94 -1.92
CA PRO A 82 32.90 10.13 -2.42
C PRO A 82 32.90 10.70 -3.85
N VAL A 83 32.04 10.12 -4.68
CA VAL A 83 31.75 10.61 -6.05
C VAL A 83 30.94 11.90 -6.00
N SER A 84 31.40 12.94 -6.70
CA SER A 84 30.67 14.19 -6.92
C SER A 84 29.38 13.92 -7.69
N ILE A 85 28.24 14.33 -7.13
CA ILE A 85 26.95 14.37 -7.83
C ILE A 85 26.81 15.78 -8.39
N ASP A 86 26.87 15.88 -9.72
CA ASP A 86 26.65 17.11 -10.47
C ASP A 86 25.17 17.52 -10.40
N ALA A 87 24.93 18.82 -10.32
CA ALA A 87 23.62 19.41 -10.08
C ALA A 87 22.72 19.29 -11.33
N ALA A 88 21.51 18.76 -11.14
CA ALA A 88 20.50 18.69 -12.19
C ALA A 88 19.96 20.09 -12.57
N PRO A 89 19.81 20.45 -13.86
CA PRO A 89 19.17 21.70 -14.27
C PRO A 89 17.63 21.59 -14.17
N LEU A 90 16.98 22.64 -13.66
CA LEU A 90 15.53 22.82 -13.71
C LEU A 90 15.03 22.98 -15.17
N PRO A 91 13.82 22.49 -15.52
CA PRO A 91 13.23 22.76 -16.82
C PRO A 91 12.63 24.19 -16.85
N GLY A 92 13.00 24.95 -17.88
CA GLY A 92 12.43 26.27 -18.18
C GLY A 92 11.04 26.19 -18.86
N PRO A 93 10.32 27.32 -18.95
CA PRO A 93 8.94 27.37 -19.44
C PRO A 93 8.87 27.31 -20.98
N GLU A 94 8.02 26.41 -21.50
CA GLU A 94 7.76 26.26 -22.93
C GLU A 94 6.90 27.40 -23.49
N THR A 95 7.30 27.92 -24.66
CA THR A 95 6.56 28.89 -25.48
C THR A 95 5.73 28.13 -26.53
N PRO A 96 4.51 28.56 -26.91
CA PRO A 96 3.64 27.77 -27.78
C PRO A 96 3.97 27.99 -29.25
N ALA A 97 4.11 26.90 -30.01
CA ALA A 97 4.15 26.94 -31.47
C ALA A 97 3.11 25.99 -32.07
N ALA A 98 2.42 26.52 -33.07
CA ALA A 98 1.18 26.03 -33.64
C ALA A 98 1.36 25.04 -34.81
N LEU A 99 0.26 24.33 -35.07
CA LEU A 99 -0.23 23.81 -36.36
C LEU A 99 0.55 22.70 -37.10
N ALA A 100 -0.13 21.56 -37.29
CA ALA A 100 -0.62 21.15 -38.62
C ALA A 100 -1.58 19.95 -38.51
N ALA A 101 -2.79 20.11 -39.03
CA ALA A 101 -3.80 19.06 -39.18
C ALA A 101 -3.53 18.22 -40.44
N LYS A 102 -3.89 16.94 -40.39
CA LYS A 102 -4.37 16.18 -41.56
C LYS A 102 -5.78 15.67 -41.24
N PRO A 103 -6.79 15.92 -42.09
CA PRO A 103 -8.13 15.40 -41.87
C PRO A 103 -8.18 13.93 -42.33
N SER A 104 -8.75 13.06 -41.50
CA SER A 104 -9.17 11.72 -41.90
C SER A 104 -10.69 11.67 -41.84
N ASP A 105 -11.31 11.37 -42.97
CA ASP A 105 -12.75 11.19 -43.14
C ASP A 105 -13.24 9.99 -42.33
N ASN A 106 -14.02 10.26 -41.28
CA ASN A 106 -15.04 9.34 -40.76
C ASN A 106 -16.02 10.11 -39.85
N PRO A 107 -17.30 10.29 -40.25
CA PRO A 107 -18.27 10.99 -39.43
C PRO A 107 -18.90 10.00 -38.44
N GLY A 108 -18.48 10.01 -37.17
CA GLY A 108 -19.23 9.31 -36.11
C GLY A 108 -18.47 8.72 -34.93
N ALA A 109 -17.15 8.88 -34.82
CA ALA A 109 -16.43 8.48 -33.61
C ALA A 109 -15.91 9.74 -32.89
N GLU A 110 -16.41 10.00 -31.69
CA GLU A 110 -15.78 10.97 -30.79
C GLU A 110 -14.29 10.63 -30.66
N PRO A 111 -13.37 11.57 -30.92
CA PRO A 111 -11.95 11.30 -30.78
C PRO A 111 -11.66 11.12 -29.30
N VAL A 112 -11.49 9.86 -28.88
CA VAL A 112 -10.80 9.55 -27.63
C VAL A 112 -9.41 10.16 -27.75
N ILE A 113 -9.21 11.29 -27.07
CA ILE A 113 -7.90 11.93 -26.95
C ILE A 113 -7.02 10.97 -26.14
N VAL A 114 -6.37 10.04 -26.85
CA VAL A 114 -5.27 9.26 -26.30
C VAL A 114 -4.13 10.26 -26.15
N LYS A 115 -3.98 10.82 -24.94
CA LYS A 115 -2.80 11.63 -24.60
C LYS A 115 -1.55 10.90 -25.12
N PRO A 116 -0.64 11.58 -25.83
CA PRO A 116 0.62 10.97 -26.23
C PRO A 116 1.26 10.35 -25.00
N ARG A 117 1.45 9.03 -25.01
CA ARG A 117 2.14 8.36 -23.91
C ARG A 117 3.53 8.98 -23.83
N GLU A 118 3.82 9.67 -22.74
CA GLU A 118 5.18 10.12 -22.43
C GLU A 118 6.13 8.95 -22.70
N LYS A 119 7.18 9.20 -23.49
CA LYS A 119 8.17 8.18 -23.83
C LYS A 119 8.87 7.78 -22.54
N ARG A 120 8.46 6.65 -21.97
CA ARG A 120 9.13 6.04 -20.81
C ARG A 120 10.47 5.49 -21.27
N ASP A 121 11.54 6.00 -20.70
CA ASP A 121 12.92 5.63 -21.00
C ASP A 121 13.41 4.45 -20.14
N GLU A 122 14.64 4.01 -20.40
CA GLU A 122 15.32 2.95 -19.67
C GLU A 122 15.39 3.22 -18.16
N GLN A 123 15.71 4.46 -17.78
CA GLN A 123 15.86 4.85 -16.38
C GLN A 123 14.54 4.74 -15.62
N TYR A 124 13.42 5.13 -16.24
CA TYR A 124 12.08 4.96 -15.69
C TYR A 124 11.79 3.48 -15.37
N TRP A 125 11.99 2.60 -16.35
CA TRP A 125 11.68 1.18 -16.19
C TRP A 125 12.57 0.50 -15.14
N ARG A 126 13.88 0.80 -15.13
CA ARG A 126 14.82 0.29 -14.13
C ARG A 126 14.46 0.72 -12.72
N THR A 127 14.21 2.01 -12.53
CA THR A 127 13.90 2.57 -11.21
C THR A 127 12.61 1.95 -10.67
N LEU A 128 11.57 1.87 -11.50
CA LEU A 128 10.30 1.29 -11.10
C LEU A 128 10.41 -0.21 -10.80
N ALA A 129 11.18 -0.97 -11.58
CA ALA A 129 11.43 -2.39 -11.32
C ALA A 129 12.15 -2.60 -9.98
N ARG A 130 13.22 -1.83 -9.74
CA ARG A 130 13.99 -1.84 -8.50
C ARG A 130 13.11 -1.52 -7.29
N ASP A 131 12.32 -0.47 -7.39
CA ASP A 131 11.45 -0.03 -6.30
C ASP A 131 10.41 -1.08 -5.93
N LEU A 132 9.75 -1.69 -6.94
CA LEU A 132 8.77 -2.74 -6.71
C LEU A 132 9.41 -3.98 -6.06
N ARG A 133 10.57 -4.42 -6.55
CA ARG A 133 11.32 -5.53 -5.92
C ARG A 133 11.73 -5.20 -4.49
N SER A 134 12.22 -3.99 -4.24
CA SER A 134 12.63 -3.53 -2.92
C SER A 134 11.45 -3.55 -1.92
N ARG A 135 10.26 -3.11 -2.35
CA ARG A 135 9.04 -3.18 -1.53
C ARG A 135 8.67 -4.62 -1.17
N VAL A 136 8.67 -5.52 -2.16
CA VAL A 136 8.41 -6.96 -1.93
C VAL A 136 9.44 -7.55 -0.97
N ALA A 137 10.73 -7.28 -1.19
CA ALA A 137 11.80 -7.78 -0.35
C ALA A 137 11.68 -7.28 1.10
N LYS A 138 11.39 -5.99 1.29
CA LYS A 138 11.22 -5.39 2.62
C LYS A 138 10.07 -6.03 3.39
N VAL A 139 8.89 -6.15 2.78
CA VAL A 139 7.72 -6.73 3.46
C VAL A 139 7.94 -8.21 3.77
N ASN A 140 8.61 -8.96 2.88
CA ASN A 140 8.95 -10.36 3.15
C ASN A 140 9.97 -10.50 4.29
N ALA A 141 10.97 -9.62 4.36
CA ALA A 141 11.93 -9.61 5.46
C ALA A 141 11.24 -9.32 6.80
N GLU A 142 10.35 -8.32 6.85
CA GLU A 142 9.58 -8.01 8.06
C GLU A 142 8.67 -9.17 8.46
N ARG A 143 8.01 -9.82 7.49
CA ARG A 143 7.20 -11.02 7.73
C ARG A 143 8.04 -12.14 8.36
N ALA A 144 9.22 -12.41 7.83
CA ALA A 144 10.11 -13.45 8.34
C ALA A 144 10.55 -13.16 9.78
N THR A 145 10.84 -11.90 10.12
CA THR A 145 11.16 -11.49 11.49
C THR A 145 10.00 -11.76 12.45
N GLN A 146 8.76 -11.44 12.06
CA GLN A 146 7.58 -11.70 12.90
C GLN A 146 7.29 -13.20 13.05
N GLU A 147 7.49 -13.98 11.98
CA GLU A 147 7.37 -15.45 12.02
C GLU A 147 8.40 -16.06 12.98
N ALA A 148 9.64 -15.58 12.95
CA ALA A 148 10.68 -15.99 13.89
C ALA A 148 10.33 -15.62 15.35
N ARG A 149 9.75 -14.44 15.57
CA ARG A 149 9.30 -14.01 16.91
C ARG A 149 8.18 -14.89 17.47
N ILE A 150 7.21 -15.29 16.64
CA ILE A 150 6.20 -16.26 17.07
C ILE A 150 6.84 -17.60 17.41
N ALA A 151 7.79 -18.09 16.60
CA ALA A 151 8.47 -19.35 16.87
C ALA A 151 9.25 -19.31 18.21
N GLU A 152 9.87 -18.18 18.55
CA GLU A 152 10.52 -17.96 19.84
C GLU A 152 9.52 -18.01 21.00
N ILE A 153 8.37 -17.34 20.87
CA ILE A 153 7.31 -17.35 21.89
C ILE A 153 6.72 -18.76 22.06
N ASP A 154 6.49 -19.48 20.96
CA ASP A 154 5.92 -20.82 20.95
C ASP A 154 6.89 -21.86 21.55
N ALA A 155 8.21 -21.64 21.45
CA ALA A 155 9.23 -22.49 22.07
C ALA A 155 9.40 -22.24 23.59
N GLY A 156 8.95 -21.09 24.09
CA GLY A 156 9.07 -20.69 25.50
C GLY A 156 7.89 -21.10 26.39
N PRO A 157 7.96 -20.80 27.71
CA PRO A 157 6.85 -21.02 28.63
C PRO A 157 5.61 -20.22 28.24
N GLN A 158 4.45 -20.89 28.17
CA GLN A 158 3.17 -20.28 27.78
C GLN A 158 2.54 -19.52 28.95
N THR A 159 3.07 -18.33 29.22
CA THR A 159 2.52 -17.39 30.20
C THR A 159 1.37 -16.58 29.59
N PRO A 160 0.46 -15.99 30.40
CA PRO A 160 -0.59 -15.12 29.89
C PRO A 160 -0.07 -13.93 29.08
N THR A 161 1.15 -13.44 29.36
CA THR A 161 1.79 -12.38 28.58
C THR A 161 2.29 -12.88 27.22
N ALA A 162 2.89 -14.08 27.16
CA ALA A 162 3.32 -14.71 25.92
C ALA A 162 2.15 -14.92 24.94
N VAL A 163 1.01 -15.40 25.45
CA VAL A 163 -0.22 -15.58 24.65
C VAL A 163 -0.70 -14.25 24.05
N ARG A 164 -0.72 -13.17 24.84
CA ARG A 164 -1.11 -11.84 24.35
C ARG A 164 -0.14 -11.28 23.30
N GLU A 165 1.17 -11.43 23.52
CA GLU A 165 2.19 -10.99 22.56
C GLU A 165 2.01 -11.74 21.22
N ARG A 166 1.81 -13.05 21.27
CA ARG A 166 1.53 -13.89 20.11
C ARG A 166 0.28 -13.43 19.35
N GLU A 167 -0.81 -13.12 20.05
CA GLU A 167 -2.04 -12.60 19.44
C GLU A 167 -1.77 -11.29 18.68
N VAL A 168 -1.07 -10.33 19.30
CA VAL A 168 -0.71 -9.05 18.67
C VAL A 168 0.13 -9.29 17.40
N ILE A 169 1.16 -10.13 17.50
CA ILE A 169 2.03 -10.43 16.35
C ILE A 169 1.22 -11.13 15.24
N SER A 170 0.31 -12.04 15.56
CA SER A 170 -0.51 -12.75 14.56
C SER A 170 -1.38 -11.79 13.72
N VAL A 171 -1.88 -10.71 14.32
CA VAL A 171 -2.62 -9.65 13.60
C VAL A 171 -1.69 -8.91 12.65
N THR A 172 -0.50 -8.53 13.10
CA THR A 172 0.50 -7.86 12.23
C THR A 172 0.92 -8.75 11.07
N LEU A 173 1.11 -10.05 11.30
CA LEU A 173 1.45 -11.04 10.27
C LEU A 173 0.36 -11.15 9.20
N THR A 174 -0.90 -11.13 9.61
CA THR A 174 -2.04 -11.16 8.67
C THR A 174 -2.01 -9.95 7.74
N ARG A 175 -1.70 -8.76 8.27
CA ARG A 175 -1.51 -7.55 7.47
C ARG A 175 -0.31 -7.68 6.52
N LEU A 176 0.87 -8.06 7.03
CA LEU A 176 2.09 -8.22 6.23
C LEU A 176 1.91 -9.22 5.08
N ARG A 177 1.17 -10.31 5.30
CA ARG A 177 0.83 -11.29 4.25
C ARG A 177 -0.03 -10.68 3.14
N ARG A 178 -1.01 -9.84 3.50
CA ARG A 178 -1.83 -9.12 2.52
C ARG A 178 -0.98 -8.13 1.73
N ASP A 179 -0.13 -7.37 2.40
CA ASP A 179 0.73 -6.36 1.79
C ASP A 179 1.75 -7.02 0.83
N ALA A 180 2.35 -8.14 1.24
CA ALA A 180 3.22 -8.95 0.38
C ALA A 180 2.49 -9.43 -0.89
N GLY A 181 1.26 -9.92 -0.74
CA GLY A 181 0.42 -10.32 -1.87
C GLY A 181 0.11 -9.16 -2.82
N SER A 182 -0.23 -7.99 -2.27
CA SER A 182 -0.50 -6.78 -3.06
C SER A 182 0.72 -6.34 -3.87
N HIS A 183 1.90 -6.26 -3.24
CA HIS A 183 3.13 -5.86 -3.94
C HIS A 183 3.60 -6.90 -4.96
N ALA A 184 3.41 -8.19 -4.69
CA ALA A 184 3.69 -9.25 -5.67
C ALA A 184 2.77 -9.13 -6.91
N GLN A 185 1.50 -8.80 -6.71
CA GLN A 185 0.57 -8.53 -7.82
C GLN A 185 0.96 -7.27 -8.59
N GLU A 186 1.36 -6.20 -7.92
CA GLU A 186 1.86 -4.97 -8.57
C GLU A 186 3.10 -5.25 -9.43
N LEU A 187 4.06 -6.02 -8.90
CA LEU A 187 5.24 -6.45 -9.65
C LEU A 187 4.84 -7.28 -10.87
N THR A 188 3.90 -8.23 -10.71
CA THR A 188 3.41 -9.05 -11.83
C THR A 188 2.76 -8.18 -12.92
N ARG A 189 1.85 -7.26 -12.53
CA ARG A 189 1.21 -6.32 -13.46
C ARG A 189 2.23 -5.41 -14.13
N PHE A 190 3.29 -5.02 -13.43
CA PHE A 190 4.40 -4.27 -14.01
C PHE A 190 5.14 -5.09 -15.08
N MET A 191 5.51 -6.35 -14.80
CA MET A 191 6.17 -7.23 -15.76
C MET A 191 5.32 -7.45 -17.01
N THR A 192 4.01 -7.71 -16.85
CA THR A 192 3.08 -7.84 -17.97
C THR A 192 3.02 -6.55 -18.81
N ARG A 193 2.94 -5.38 -18.18
CA ARG A 193 2.94 -4.09 -18.90
C ARG A 193 4.26 -3.84 -19.65
N ALA A 194 5.39 -4.20 -19.04
CA ALA A 194 6.69 -4.04 -19.66
C ALA A 194 6.85 -4.97 -20.88
N GLN A 195 6.40 -6.23 -20.77
CA GLN A 195 6.34 -7.17 -21.89
C GLN A 195 5.44 -6.68 -23.03
N LEU A 196 4.23 -6.18 -22.71
CA LEU A 196 3.32 -5.61 -23.71
C LEU A 196 3.90 -4.36 -24.40
N ALA A 197 4.72 -3.59 -23.68
CA ALA A 197 5.45 -2.45 -24.21
C ALA A 197 6.76 -2.84 -24.95
N LYS A 198 7.07 -4.14 -25.06
CA LYS A 198 8.31 -4.68 -25.65
C LYS A 198 9.57 -4.05 -25.04
N VAL A 199 9.54 -3.80 -23.74
CA VAL A 199 10.69 -3.31 -22.99
C VAL A 199 11.75 -4.41 -22.94
N PRO A 200 13.01 -4.13 -23.30
CA PRO A 200 14.07 -5.12 -23.22
C PRO A 200 14.27 -5.64 -21.78
N GLU A 201 14.61 -6.92 -21.64
CA GLU A 201 14.70 -7.55 -20.31
C GLU A 201 15.85 -6.96 -19.47
N GLU A 202 16.92 -6.52 -20.12
CA GLU A 202 18.08 -5.86 -19.51
C GLU A 202 17.75 -4.49 -18.87
N TRP A 203 16.61 -3.89 -19.20
CA TRP A 203 16.11 -2.69 -18.52
C TRP A 203 15.33 -3.02 -17.26
N ILE A 204 14.88 -4.25 -17.11
CA ILE A 204 14.01 -4.62 -15.99
C ILE A 204 14.80 -5.37 -14.93
N ARG A 205 15.88 -6.07 -15.25
CA ARG A 205 16.67 -6.86 -14.27
C ARG A 205 17.21 -6.04 -13.10
#